data_AF-A0AAD6GKH1-F1
#
_entry.id   AF-A0AAD6GKH1-F1
#
_cell.length_a   1.000
_cell.length_b   1.000
_cell.length_c   1.000
_cell.angle_alpha   90.00
_cell.angle_beta   90.00
_cell.angle_gamma   90.00
#
_symmetry.space_group_name_H-M   'P 1'
#
loop_
_entity.id
_entity.type
_entity.pdbx_description
1 polymer ?
#
loop_
_entity_poly.entity_id
_entity_poly.type
_entity_poly.pdbx_seq_one_letter_code
_entity_poly.pdbx_strand_id
1 'polypeptide(L)'
;MARLGYYMPWYLSGGLLIVLGSALMYTVRQDTSQSWVYASSVPLGVGVGMFLQASFSVTQAVVSPENIAPAVGFMTLAQFLGITIALAIANAVLLNGCLDNIEAILPNIPSAQIQAAILGAQSDLVKDLSPALKTRVLDAIVHAIGDTYILTIAGGALVAVLSLLLPRKKLFGVASGVHAA
;
A
#
# COMPACT_ATOMS: atom_id res chain seq x y z
N MET A 1 -8.58 -6.27 -19.16
CA MET A 1 -9.83 -5.48 -19.25
C MET A 1 -10.51 -5.55 -20.62
N ALA A 2 -9.83 -5.27 -21.75
CA ALA A 2 -10.45 -5.21 -23.08
C ALA A 2 -11.15 -6.49 -23.59
N ARG A 3 -10.73 -7.69 -23.14
CA ARG A 3 -11.29 -8.98 -23.61
C ARG A 3 -12.39 -9.58 -22.72
N LEU A 4 -12.45 -9.17 -21.44
CA LEU A 4 -13.39 -9.70 -20.45
C LEU A 4 -14.59 -8.77 -20.23
N GLY A 5 -14.50 -7.47 -20.56
CA GLY A 5 -15.58 -6.50 -20.45
C GLY A 5 -16.01 -6.12 -19.02
N TYR A 6 -15.71 -6.96 -18.04
CA TYR A 6 -15.99 -6.76 -16.61
C TYR A 6 -14.72 -6.30 -15.87
N TYR A 7 -14.86 -5.20 -15.13
CA TYR A 7 -13.79 -4.66 -14.28
C TYR A 7 -13.82 -5.28 -12.88
N MET A 8 -15.00 -5.67 -12.37
CA MET A 8 -15.18 -6.29 -11.04
C MET A 8 -14.16 -7.41 -10.70
N PRO A 9 -13.89 -8.41 -11.57
CA PRO A 9 -12.96 -9.49 -11.23
C PRO A 9 -11.52 -9.00 -11.03
N TRP A 10 -11.11 -7.94 -11.74
CA TRP A 10 -9.75 -7.37 -11.63
C TRP A 10 -9.53 -6.66 -10.30
N TYR A 11 -10.54 -5.95 -9.80
CA TYR A 11 -10.49 -5.33 -8.47
C TYR A 11 -10.50 -6.38 -7.36
N LEU A 12 -11.31 -7.44 -7.50
CA LEU A 12 -11.37 -8.52 -6.52
C LEU A 12 -10.04 -9.27 -6.44
N SER A 13 -9.52 -9.73 -7.58
CA SER A 13 -8.22 -10.43 -7.62
C SER A 13 -7.08 -9.54 -7.16
N GLY A 14 -7.08 -8.26 -7.54
CA GLY A 14 -6.08 -7.30 -7.11
C GLY A 14 -6.11 -7.06 -5.61
N GLY A 15 -7.29 -6.87 -5.02
CA GLY A 15 -7.47 -6.72 -3.58
C GLY A 15 -6.99 -7.94 -2.80
N LEU A 16 -7.34 -9.16 -3.26
CA LEU A 16 -6.88 -10.41 -2.63
C LEU A 16 -5.36 -10.58 -2.72
N LEU A 17 -4.74 -10.22 -3.85
CA LEU A 17 -3.29 -10.27 -4.01
C LEU A 17 -2.57 -9.25 -3.11
N ILE A 18 -3.15 -8.07 -2.92
CA ILE A 18 -2.62 -7.06 -1.97
C ILE A 18 -2.68 -7.61 -0.54
N VAL A 19 -3.79 -8.21 -0.13
CA VAL A 19 -3.91 -8.84 1.20
C VAL A 19 -2.86 -9.93 1.37
N LEU A 20 -2.72 -10.82 0.37
CA LEU A 20 -1.72 -11.90 0.39
C LEU A 20 -0.29 -11.35 0.50
N GLY A 21 0.09 -10.43 -0.39
CA GLY A 21 1.43 -9.86 -0.41
C GLY A 21 1.76 -9.06 0.86
N SER A 22 0.78 -8.33 1.39
CA SER A 22 0.94 -7.57 2.64
C SER A 22 1.03 -8.47 3.86
N ALA A 23 0.26 -9.57 3.90
CA ALA A 23 0.35 -10.56 4.96
C ALA A 23 1.70 -11.31 4.94
N LEU A 24 2.23 -11.63 3.76
CA LEU A 24 3.58 -12.19 3.63
C LEU A 24 4.63 -11.18 4.13
N MET A 25 4.50 -9.91 3.77
CA MET A 25 5.39 -8.85 4.25
C MET A 25 5.32 -8.63 5.76
N TYR A 26 4.14 -8.78 6.37
CA TYR A 26 3.97 -8.71 7.82
C TYR A 26 4.80 -9.78 8.58
N THR A 27 5.06 -10.92 7.93
CA THR A 27 5.87 -12.00 8.51
C THR A 27 7.37 -11.82 8.35
N VAL A 28 7.83 -10.79 7.63
CA VAL A 28 9.26 -10.52 7.44
C VAL A 28 9.91 -10.19 8.79
N ARG A 29 11.11 -10.73 8.99
CA ARG A 29 11.96 -10.56 10.17
C ARG A 29 13.36 -10.15 9.75
N GLN A 30 14.20 -9.75 10.71
CA GLN A 30 15.55 -9.27 10.43
C GLN A 30 16.44 -10.31 9.71
N ASP A 31 16.22 -11.60 9.96
CA ASP A 31 16.96 -12.73 9.40
C ASP A 31 16.39 -13.25 8.07
N THR A 32 15.29 -12.65 7.60
CA THR A 32 14.62 -13.10 6.38
C THR A 32 15.49 -12.86 5.15
N SER A 33 15.56 -13.85 4.26
CA SER A 33 16.35 -13.74 3.04
C SER A 33 15.80 -12.64 2.13
N GLN A 34 16.70 -11.94 1.43
CA GLN A 34 16.31 -10.93 0.44
C GLN A 34 15.38 -11.52 -0.64
N SER A 35 15.61 -12.78 -1.03
CA SER A 35 14.76 -13.48 -1.99
C SER A 35 13.31 -13.62 -1.52
N TRP A 36 13.09 -13.86 -0.22
CA TRP A 36 11.74 -13.92 0.34
C TRP A 36 11.06 -12.55 0.35
N VAL A 37 11.79 -11.50 0.68
CA VAL A 37 11.27 -10.12 0.63
C VAL A 37 10.85 -9.77 -0.80
N TYR A 38 11.70 -10.03 -1.80
CA TYR A 38 11.34 -9.81 -3.20
C TYR A 38 10.17 -10.69 -3.66
N ALA A 39 10.16 -11.97 -3.29
CA ALA A 39 9.06 -12.87 -3.65
C ALA A 39 7.73 -12.40 -3.04
N SER A 40 7.76 -11.84 -1.83
CA SER A 40 6.57 -11.32 -1.13
C SER A 40 6.09 -9.97 -1.70
N SER A 41 6.98 -9.17 -2.31
CA SER A 41 6.60 -7.87 -2.91
C SER A 41 5.95 -8.03 -4.29
N VAL A 42 6.25 -9.11 -5.01
CA VAL A 42 5.65 -9.42 -6.32
C VAL A 42 4.11 -9.46 -6.27
N PRO A 43 3.44 -10.27 -5.44
CA PRO A 43 1.98 -10.31 -5.39
C PRO A 43 1.39 -8.96 -4.99
N LEU A 44 2.06 -8.21 -4.10
CA LEU A 44 1.63 -6.86 -3.73
C LEU A 44 1.66 -5.91 -4.93
N GLY A 45 2.77 -5.85 -5.67
CA GLY A 45 2.93 -5.01 -6.85
C GLY A 45 1.99 -5.40 -7.99
N VAL A 46 1.83 -6.71 -8.24
CA VAL A 46 0.86 -7.21 -9.23
C VAL A 46 -0.56 -6.81 -8.82
N GLY A 47 -0.94 -7.01 -7.56
CA GLY A 47 -2.27 -6.68 -7.06
C GLY A 47 -2.62 -5.19 -7.25
N VAL A 48 -1.71 -4.29 -6.88
CA VAL A 48 -1.87 -2.84 -7.13
C VAL A 48 -1.98 -2.55 -8.63
N GLY A 49 -1.11 -3.14 -9.45
CA GLY A 49 -1.09 -2.93 -10.90
C GLY A 49 -2.38 -3.35 -11.61
N MET A 50 -3.11 -4.33 -11.07
CA MET A 50 -4.36 -4.82 -11.69
C MET A 50 -5.47 -3.76 -11.75
N PHE A 51 -5.51 -2.81 -10.82
CA PHE A 51 -6.62 -1.85 -10.73
C PHE A 51 -6.21 -0.38 -10.54
N LEU A 52 -4.93 -0.08 -10.29
CA LEU A 52 -4.45 1.29 -10.04
C LEU A 52 -4.93 2.30 -11.11
N GLN A 53 -4.88 1.89 -12.38
CA GLN A 53 -5.30 2.72 -13.52
C GLN A 53 -6.71 2.40 -14.03
N ALA A 54 -7.32 1.31 -13.56
CA ALA A 54 -8.63 0.86 -14.04
C ALA A 54 -9.72 1.89 -13.74
N SER A 55 -9.61 2.60 -12.61
CA SER A 55 -10.63 3.57 -12.18
C SER A 55 -10.72 4.77 -13.12
N PHE A 56 -9.60 5.19 -13.72
CA PHE A 56 -9.59 6.26 -14.72
C PHE A 56 -10.31 5.84 -16.00
N SER A 57 -10.00 4.64 -16.51
CA SER A 57 -10.64 4.10 -17.71
C SER A 57 -12.15 3.89 -17.51
N VAL A 58 -12.56 3.39 -16.34
CA VAL A 58 -13.97 3.21 -16.00
C VAL A 58 -14.68 4.56 -15.90
N THR A 59 -14.07 5.54 -15.23
CA THR A 59 -14.65 6.89 -15.08
C THR A 59 -14.88 7.55 -16.44
N GLN A 60 -13.89 7.49 -17.33
CA GLN A 60 -13.99 8.03 -18.69
C GLN A 60 -15.09 7.34 -19.52
N ALA A 61 -15.38 6.06 -19.25
CA ALA A 61 -16.40 5.31 -19.97
C ALA A 61 -17.84 5.56 -19.48
N VAL A 62 -18.04 6.12 -18.27
CA VAL A 62 -19.38 6.33 -17.68
C VAL A 62 -19.86 7.77 -17.69
N VAL A 63 -18.96 8.74 -17.91
CA VAL A 63 -19.29 10.17 -17.94
C VAL A 63 -19.52 10.66 -19.37
N SER A 64 -20.33 11.70 -19.54
CA SER A 64 -20.48 12.39 -20.83
C SER A 64 -19.13 12.97 -21.30
N PRO A 65 -18.89 13.08 -22.63
CA PRO A 65 -17.63 13.60 -23.16
C PRO A 65 -17.22 14.96 -22.61
N GLU A 66 -18.17 15.87 -22.38
CA GLU A 66 -17.90 17.19 -21.77
C GLU A 66 -17.38 17.11 -20.32
N ASN A 67 -17.67 16.02 -19.61
CA ASN A 67 -17.35 15.83 -18.20
C ASN A 67 -16.14 14.93 -17.96
N ILE A 68 -15.47 14.45 -19.01
CA ILE A 68 -14.28 13.59 -18.89
C ILE A 68 -13.16 14.32 -18.13
N ALA A 69 -12.81 15.53 -18.56
CA ALA A 69 -11.73 16.31 -17.96
C ALA A 69 -11.96 16.60 -16.45
N PRO A 70 -13.12 17.14 -16.02
CA PRO A 70 -13.36 17.38 -14.59
C PRO A 70 -13.42 16.07 -13.78
N ALA A 71 -13.97 14.98 -14.34
CA ALA A 71 -14.01 13.69 -13.64
C ALA A 71 -12.62 13.10 -13.42
N VAL A 72 -11.73 13.15 -14.42
CA VAL A 72 -10.32 12.73 -14.28
C VAL A 72 -9.56 13.62 -13.28
N GLY A 73 -9.84 14.93 -13.29
CA GLY A 73 -9.28 15.86 -12.30
C GLY A 73 -9.68 15.47 -10.87
N PHE A 74 -10.96 15.17 -10.63
CA PHE A 74 -11.45 14.71 -9.34
C PHE A 74 -10.81 13.38 -8.91
N MET A 75 -10.71 12.41 -9.83
CA MET A 75 -10.06 11.12 -9.57
C MET A 75 -8.59 11.28 -9.16
N THR A 76 -7.87 12.16 -9.85
CA THR A 76 -6.47 12.48 -9.53
C THR A 76 -6.33 13.10 -8.14
N LEU A 77 -7.20 14.07 -7.81
CA LEU A 77 -7.23 14.68 -6.48
C LEU A 77 -7.50 13.65 -5.39
N ALA A 78 -8.51 12.79 -5.57
CA ALA A 78 -8.85 11.74 -4.62
C ALA A 78 -7.71 10.73 -4.44
N GLN A 79 -7.01 10.37 -5.52
CA GLN A 79 -5.84 9.50 -5.46
C GLN A 79 -4.71 10.11 -4.63
N PHE A 80 -4.32 11.37 -4.90
CA PHE A 80 -3.25 12.02 -4.15
C PHE A 80 -3.61 12.22 -2.68
N LEU A 81 -4.86 12.58 -2.39
CA LEU A 81 -5.34 12.71 -1.01
C LEU A 81 -5.24 11.36 -0.28
N GLY A 82 -5.71 10.28 -0.91
CA GLY A 82 -5.62 8.93 -0.35
C GLY A 82 -4.18 8.50 -0.06
N ILE A 83 -3.26 8.72 -1.01
CA ILE A 83 -1.83 8.42 -0.82
C ILE A 83 -1.25 9.24 0.33
N THR A 84 -1.57 10.53 0.41
CA THR A 84 -1.04 11.44 1.44
C THR A 84 -1.51 11.02 2.83
N ILE A 85 -2.80 10.73 2.99
CA ILE A 85 -3.37 10.29 4.27
C ILE A 85 -2.79 8.93 4.68
N ALA A 86 -2.75 7.97 3.75
CA ALA A 86 -2.22 6.64 4.03
C ALA A 86 -0.74 6.69 4.44
N LEU A 87 0.06 7.53 3.77
CA LEU A 87 1.47 7.72 4.10
C LEU A 87 1.65 8.37 5.48
N ALA A 88 0.83 9.36 5.82
CA ALA A 88 0.86 10.00 7.15
C ALA A 88 0.53 8.98 8.26
N ILE A 89 -0.48 8.13 8.07
CA ILE A 89 -0.83 7.07 9.02
C ILE A 89 0.29 6.04 9.12
N ALA A 90 0.83 5.55 8.00
CA ALA A 90 1.93 4.60 8.00
C ALA A 90 3.17 5.14 8.71
N ASN A 91 3.50 6.42 8.48
CA ASN A 91 4.61 7.08 9.18
C ASN A 91 4.36 7.20 10.69
N ALA A 92 3.13 7.54 11.10
CA ALA A 92 2.78 7.58 12.51
C ALA A 92 2.89 6.20 13.17
N VAL A 93 2.40 5.14 12.52
CA VAL A 93 2.53 3.75 12.99
C VAL A 93 4.00 3.36 13.12
N LEU A 94 4.81 3.64 12.10
CA LEU A 94 6.24 3.34 12.12
C LEU A 94 6.97 4.07 13.25
N LEU A 95 6.76 5.38 13.38
CA LEU A 95 7.45 6.19 14.39
C LEU A 95 7.05 5.80 15.81
N ASN A 96 5.76 5.63 16.07
CA ASN A 96 5.28 5.21 17.39
C ASN A 96 5.75 3.78 17.71
N GLY A 97 5.63 2.86 16.77
CA GLY A 97 6.10 1.48 16.95
C GLY A 97 7.60 1.42 17.20
N CYS A 98 8.42 2.17 16.47
CA CYS A 98 9.86 2.23 16.73
C CYS A 98 10.17 2.87 18.09
N LEU A 99 9.48 3.94 18.47
CA LEU A 99 9.68 4.59 19.77
C LEU A 99 9.39 3.63 20.92
N ASP A 100 8.21 3.02 20.94
CA ASP A 100 7.78 2.11 22.01
C ASP A 100 8.75 0.93 22.17
N ASN A 101 9.21 0.36 21.05
CA ASN A 101 10.12 -0.79 21.07
C ASN A 101 11.57 -0.39 21.39
N ILE A 102 12.07 0.76 20.93
CA ILE A 102 13.45 1.17 21.16
C ILE A 102 13.64 1.77 22.55
N GLU A 103 12.67 2.53 23.08
CA GLU A 103 12.71 3.03 24.47
C GLU A 103 12.81 1.87 25.48
N ALA A 104 12.13 0.75 25.21
CA ALA A 104 12.24 -0.45 26.02
C ALA A 104 13.64 -1.10 25.99
N ILE A 105 14.42 -0.87 24.93
CA ILE A 105 15.77 -1.41 24.74
C ILE A 105 16.84 -0.43 25.27
N LEU A 106 16.63 0.87 25.10
CA LEU A 106 17.57 1.95 25.41
C LEU A 106 16.89 3.06 26.26
N PRO A 107 16.52 2.78 27.52
CA PRO A 107 15.78 3.72 28.37
C PRO A 107 16.56 5.00 28.70
N ASN A 108 17.87 5.03 28.46
CA ASN A 108 18.75 6.14 28.77
C ASN A 108 18.99 7.10 27.58
N ILE A 109 18.44 6.81 26.39
CA ILE A 109 18.58 7.66 25.20
C ILE A 109 17.32 8.51 25.00
N PRO A 110 17.43 9.83 24.76
CA PRO A 110 16.26 10.66 24.49
C PRO A 110 15.49 10.22 23.24
N SER A 111 14.16 10.17 23.33
CA SER A 111 13.25 9.80 22.23
C SER A 111 13.46 10.60 20.94
N ALA A 112 13.88 11.87 21.06
CA ALA A 112 14.19 12.74 19.93
C ALA A 112 15.41 12.25 19.12
N GLN A 113 16.43 11.69 19.79
CA GLN A 113 17.59 11.10 19.13
C GLN A 113 17.25 9.78 18.44
N ILE A 114 16.36 8.99 19.05
CA ILE A 114 15.84 7.75 18.47
C ILE A 114 15.03 8.06 17.20
N GLN A 115 14.10 9.01 17.25
CA GLN A 115 13.35 9.47 16.06
C GLN A 115 14.28 9.95 14.94
N ALA A 116 15.27 10.77 15.26
CA ALA A 116 16.24 11.26 14.28
C ALA A 116 17.02 10.09 13.64
N ALA A 117 17.41 9.07 14.40
CA ALA A 117 18.08 7.88 13.88
C ALA A 117 17.16 7.05 12.96
N ILE A 118 15.88 6.85 13.33
CA ILE A 118 14.89 6.10 12.53
C ILE A 118 14.61 6.80 11.20
N LEU A 119 14.46 8.13 11.22
CA LEU A 119 14.22 8.95 10.03
C LEU A 119 15.46 9.07 9.13
N GLY A 120 16.58 8.43 9.48
CA GLY A 120 17.82 8.44 8.72
C GLY A 120 18.69 9.69 8.93
N ALA A 121 18.33 10.55 9.90
CA ALA A 121 19.03 11.81 10.15
C ALA A 121 20.30 11.67 11.01
N GLN A 122 20.62 10.49 11.57
CA GLN A 122 21.89 10.26 12.26
C GLN A 122 22.27 8.77 12.31
N SER A 123 23.25 8.38 11.49
CA SER A 123 23.80 7.02 11.46
C SER A 123 24.73 6.69 12.64
N ASP A 124 25.12 7.68 13.44
CA ASP A 124 26.22 7.52 14.41
C ASP A 124 25.74 6.87 15.71
N LEU A 125 24.50 7.11 16.13
CA LEU A 125 23.87 6.41 17.26
C LEU A 125 23.86 4.88 17.06
N VAL A 126 23.63 4.40 15.84
CA VAL A 126 23.61 2.95 15.55
C VAL A 126 25.01 2.38 15.35
N LYS A 127 26.01 3.22 15.02
CA LYS A 127 27.41 2.81 14.87
C LYS A 127 28.11 2.60 16.20
N ASP A 128 27.77 3.42 17.20
CA ASP A 128 28.43 3.38 18.51
C ASP A 128 27.79 2.37 19.49
N LEU A 129 26.67 1.76 19.10
CA LEU A 129 26.03 0.71 19.89
C LEU A 129 26.80 -0.61 19.81
N SER A 130 26.78 -1.36 20.92
CA SER A 130 27.30 -2.72 20.94
C SER A 130 26.58 -3.61 19.90
N PRO A 131 27.25 -4.63 19.35
CA PRO A 131 26.64 -5.50 18.32
C PRO A 131 25.31 -6.12 18.76
N ALA A 132 25.17 -6.47 20.04
CA ALA A 132 23.94 -7.02 20.61
C ALA A 132 22.79 -6.00 20.64
N LEU A 133 23.07 -4.74 21.02
CA LEU A 133 22.07 -3.67 21.03
C LEU A 133 21.66 -3.28 19.61
N LYS A 134 22.61 -3.23 18.69
CA LYS A 134 22.34 -2.96 17.27
C LYS A 134 21.36 -3.97 16.67
N THR A 135 21.55 -5.27 16.94
CA THR A 135 20.61 -6.30 16.50
C THR A 135 19.21 -6.08 17.08
N ARG A 136 19.09 -5.80 18.37
CA ARG A 136 17.78 -5.56 19.01
C ARG A 136 17.07 -4.32 18.45
N VAL A 137 17.81 -3.24 18.17
CA VAL A 137 17.26 -2.02 17.56
C VAL A 137 16.82 -2.28 16.13
N LEU A 138 17.60 -3.04 15.34
CA LEU A 138 17.22 -3.41 13.98
C LEU A 138 15.96 -4.28 13.97
N ASP A 139 15.85 -5.25 14.87
CA ASP A 139 14.66 -6.10 15.02
C ASP A 139 13.40 -5.27 15.37
N ALA A 140 13.53 -4.33 16.31
CA ALA A 140 12.47 -3.38 16.64
C ALA A 140 12.00 -2.55 15.43
N ILE A 141 12.94 -2.06 14.62
CA ILE A 141 12.63 -1.30 13.39
C ILE A 141 11.92 -2.20 12.38
N VAL A 142 12.40 -3.43 12.15
CA VAL A 142 11.77 -4.38 11.23
C VAL A 142 10.36 -4.73 11.69
N HIS A 143 10.13 -4.90 12.99
CA HIS A 143 8.79 -5.10 13.54
C HIS A 143 7.86 -3.90 13.30
N ALA A 144 8.31 -2.68 13.58
CA ALA A 144 7.51 -1.48 13.34
C ALA A 144 7.21 -1.28 11.84
N ILE A 145 8.15 -1.60 10.94
CA ILE A 145 7.90 -1.65 9.49
C ILE A 145 6.83 -2.71 9.17
N GLY A 146 6.93 -3.90 9.79
CA GLY A 146 5.93 -4.95 9.69
C GLY A 146 4.53 -4.45 10.00
N ASP A 147 4.35 -3.73 11.11
CA ASP A 147 3.06 -3.19 11.53
C ASP A 147 2.43 -2.22 10.52
N THR A 148 3.25 -1.49 9.74
CA THR A 148 2.71 -0.65 8.66
C THR A 148 1.96 -1.45 7.59
N TYR A 149 2.31 -2.73 7.38
CA TYR A 149 1.60 -3.58 6.42
C TYR A 149 0.19 -3.95 6.89
N ILE A 150 -0.16 -3.77 8.17
CA ILE A 150 -1.55 -3.93 8.66
C ILE A 150 -2.47 -2.93 7.95
N LEU A 151 -2.00 -1.69 7.75
CA LEU A 151 -2.74 -0.67 6.99
C LEU A 151 -2.98 -1.13 5.55
N THR A 152 -1.97 -1.72 4.91
CA THR A 152 -2.06 -2.22 3.54
C THR A 152 -2.98 -3.45 3.43
N ILE A 153 -2.97 -4.33 4.43
CA ILE A 153 -3.93 -5.45 4.54
C ILE A 153 -5.35 -4.91 4.63
N ALA A 154 -5.61 -3.94 5.51
CA ALA A 154 -6.91 -3.32 5.66
C ALA A 154 -7.38 -2.64 4.36
N GLY A 155 -6.49 -1.92 3.68
CA GLY A 155 -6.76 -1.31 2.38
C GLY A 155 -7.07 -2.33 1.28
N GLY A 156 -6.29 -3.40 1.17
CA GLY A 156 -6.53 -4.49 0.22
C GLY A 156 -7.85 -5.22 0.48
N ALA A 157 -8.16 -5.49 1.75
CA ALA A 157 -9.42 -6.11 2.16
C ALA A 157 -10.61 -5.19 1.85
N LEU A 158 -10.49 -3.89 2.11
CA LEU A 158 -11.51 -2.92 1.75
C LEU A 158 -11.75 -2.89 0.23
N VAL A 159 -10.69 -2.90 -0.59
CA VAL A 159 -10.81 -3.00 -2.06
C VAL A 159 -11.54 -4.28 -2.45
N ALA A 160 -11.18 -5.42 -1.87
CA ALA A 160 -11.83 -6.70 -2.17
C ALA A 160 -13.32 -6.67 -1.81
N VAL A 161 -13.69 -6.15 -0.63
CA VAL A 161 -15.09 -6.04 -0.19
C VAL A 161 -15.87 -5.05 -1.07
N LEU A 162 -15.33 -3.86 -1.33
CA LEU A 162 -15.98 -2.85 -2.17
C LEU A 162 -16.12 -3.33 -3.62
N SER A 163 -15.19 -4.17 -4.10
CA SER A 163 -15.30 -4.75 -5.44
C SER A 163 -16.55 -5.62 -5.60
N LEU A 164 -17.05 -6.23 -4.52
CA LEU A 164 -18.27 -7.03 -4.55
C LEU A 164 -19.53 -6.18 -4.77
N LEU A 165 -19.48 -4.90 -4.42
CA LEU A 165 -20.56 -3.93 -4.61
C LEU A 165 -20.55 -3.32 -6.02
N LEU A 166 -19.49 -3.53 -6.81
CA LEU A 166 -19.39 -2.96 -8.15
C LEU A 166 -20.40 -3.64 -9.10
N PRO A 167 -21.15 -2.85 -9.89
CA PRO A 167 -22.12 -3.40 -10.81
C PRO A 167 -21.43 -4.25 -11.88
N ARG A 168 -21.98 -5.44 -12.12
CA ARG A 168 -21.53 -6.39 -13.15
C ARG A 168 -21.96 -5.93 -14.55
N LYS A 169 -21.68 -4.68 -14.92
CA LYS A 169 -21.97 -4.14 -16.25
C LYS A 169 -20.72 -4.24 -17.12
N LYS A 170 -20.90 -4.67 -18.38
CA LYS A 170 -19.82 -4.66 -19.37
C LYS A 170 -19.60 -3.21 -19.82
N LEU A 171 -18.45 -2.63 -19.48
CA LEU A 171 -18.08 -1.28 -19.94
C LEU A 171 -17.32 -1.32 -21.27
N PHE A 172 -16.60 -2.40 -21.54
CA PHE A 172 -15.82 -2.58 -22.76
C PHE A 172 -16.40 -3.76 -23.55
N GLY A 173 -17.34 -3.48 -24.46
CA GLY A 173 -18.00 -4.54 -25.24
C GLY A 173 -19.25 -4.16 -26.05
N VAL A 174 -19.73 -2.92 -26.03
CA VAL A 174 -20.79 -2.46 -26.95
C VAL A 174 -20.30 -1.19 -27.66
N ALA A 175 -19.35 -1.37 -28.57
CA ALA A 175 -19.10 -0.46 -29.68
C ALA A 175 -19.29 -1.26 -30.97
N SER A 176 -20.52 -1.74 -31.18
CA SER A 176 -20.94 -2.30 -32.46
C SER A 176 -22.44 -2.06 -32.62
N GLY A 177 -22.77 -0.85 -33.08
CA GLY A 177 -24.03 -0.55 -33.76
C GLY A 177 -25.15 0.08 -32.92
N VAL A 178 -25.07 1.40 -32.66
CA VAL A 178 -26.23 2.32 -32.75
C VAL A 178 -25.72 3.72 -33.14
N HIS A 179 -25.23 3.85 -34.37
CA HIS A 179 -25.26 5.10 -35.14
C HIS A 179 -25.83 4.76 -36.52
N ALA A 180 -27.08 4.32 -36.52
CA ALA A 180 -27.91 4.19 -37.70
C ALA A 180 -29.39 4.24 -37.28
N ALA A 181 -29.88 5.47 -37.11
CA ALA A 181 -31.24 5.91 -37.41
C ALA A 181 -31.30 7.42 -37.14
#